data_AF-A0A1V5S6Q6-F1
#
_entry.id   AF-A0A1V5S6Q6-F1
#
_cell.length_a   1.000
_cell.length_b   1.000
_cell.length_c   1.000
_cell.angle_alpha   90.00
_cell.angle_beta   90.00
_cell.angle_gamma   90.00
#
_symmetry.space_group_name_H-M   'P 1'
#
loop_
_entity.id
_entity.type
_entity.pdbx_description
1 polymer ?
#
loop_
_entity_poly.entity_id
_entity_poly.type
_entity_poly.pdbx_seq_one_letter_code
_entity_poly.pdbx_strand_id
1 'polypeptide(L)' 'MRLDFSDCAYIGELHEILKRGLQIPDGYGENLDALWDAVTGMIYTPAEITVIYLPKKTRTSRPR' A
#
# COMPACT_ATOMS: atom_id res chain seq x y z
N MET A 1 6.02 -0.05 10.98
CA MET A 1 5.03 0.87 10.37
C MET A 1 3.75 0.11 10.04
N ARG A 2 2.60 0.78 9.98
CA ARG A 2 1.32 0.16 9.62
C ARG A 2 0.80 0.76 8.32
N LEU A 3 0.50 -0.09 7.36
CA LEU A 3 -0.07 0.27 6.06
C LEU A 3 -1.50 -0.25 6.02
N ASP A 4 -2.47 0.66 5.97
CA ASP A 4 -3.89 0.31 5.93
C ASP A 4 -4.41 0.41 4.50
N PHE A 5 -4.81 -0.74 3.95
CA PHE A 5 -5.37 -0.88 2.61
C PHE A 5 -6.88 -1.12 2.63
N SER A 6 -7.56 -0.94 3.77
CA SER A 6 -9.00 -1.19 3.91
C SER A 6 -9.86 -0.30 3.00
N ASP A 7 -9.33 0.85 2.60
CA ASP A 7 -9.97 1.81 1.68
C ASP A 7 -9.36 1.77 0.27
N CYS A 8 -8.39 0.89 0.01
CA CYS A 8 -7.72 0.79 -1.27
C CYS A 8 -8.56 0.00 -2.27
N ALA A 9 -9.03 0.63 -3.34
CA ALA A 9 -9.79 0.00 -4.41
C ALA A 9 -8.94 -0.30 -5.65
N TYR A 10 -7.88 0.48 -5.88
CA TYR A 10 -7.06 0.40 -7.08
C TYR A 10 -5.57 0.31 -6.79
N ILE A 11 -4.81 -0.27 -7.73
CA ILE A 11 -3.36 -0.48 -7.58
C ILE A 11 -2.57 0.83 -7.44
N GLY A 12 -3.02 1.92 -8.06
CA GLY A 12 -2.39 3.24 -7.89
C GLY A 12 -2.51 3.76 -6.46
N GLU A 13 -3.65 3.54 -5.81
CA GLU A 13 -3.85 3.91 -4.40
C GLU A 13 -2.96 3.08 -3.47
N LEU A 14 -2.75 1.81 -3.81
CA LEU A 14 -1.82 0.93 -3.10
C LEU A 14 -0.39 1.48 -3.19
N HIS A 15 0.04 1.90 -4.38
CA HIS A 15 1.37 2.48 -4.59
C HIS A 15 1.54 3.82 -3.85
N GLU A 16 0.50 4.64 -3.76
CA GLU A 16 0.51 5.88 -2.96
C GLU A 16 0.65 5.59 -1.45
N ILE A 17 -0.09 4.62 -0.92
CA ILE A 17 0.00 4.20 0.49
C ILE A 17 1.41 3.68 0.78
N LEU A 18 1.97 2.87 -0.12
CA LEU A 18 3.34 2.35 0.00
C LEU A 18 4.37 3.48 -0.04
N LYS A 19 4.29 4.38 -1.02
CA LYS A 19 5.22 5.52 -1.16
C LYS A 19 5.26 6.35 0.11
N ARG A 20 4.09 6.71 0.65
CA ARG A 20 3.99 7.51 1.88
C ARG A 20 4.44 6.76 3.12
N GLY A 21 4.02 5.51 3.28
CA GLY A 21 4.32 4.72 4.46
C GLY A 21 5.79 4.30 4.55
N LEU A 22 6.38 3.93 3.40
CA LEU A 22 7.79 3.54 3.28
C LEU A 22 8.73 4.73 3.06
N GLN A 23 8.19 5.95 2.94
CA GLN A 23 8.95 7.18 2.65
C GLN A 23 9.83 7.06 1.39
N ILE A 24 9.27 6.47 0.33
CA ILE A 24 9.97 6.28 -0.95
C ILE A 24 10.11 7.66 -1.65
N PRO A 25 11.29 8.00 -2.17
CA PRO A 25 11.56 9.29 -2.79
C PRO A 25 10.71 9.57 -4.05
N ASP A 26 10.69 10.84 -4.45
CA ASP A 26 10.08 11.26 -5.71
C ASP A 26 10.82 10.66 -6.91
N GLY A 27 10.07 10.02 -7.81
CA GLY A 27 10.61 9.16 -8.89
C GLY A 27 10.21 7.68 -8.77
N TYR A 28 9.43 7.31 -7.76
CA TYR A 28 8.82 5.98 -7.67
C TYR A 28 7.94 5.68 -8.89
N GLY A 29 8.28 4.63 -9.65
CA GLY A 29 7.61 4.28 -10.91
C GLY A 29 6.26 3.56 -10.79
N GLU A 30 5.70 3.46 -9.57
CA GLU A 30 4.38 2.86 -9.29
C GLU A 30 4.14 1.49 -9.93
N ASN A 31 5.17 0.64 -9.92
CA ASN A 31 5.12 -0.74 -10.40
C ASN A 31 5.85 -1.69 -9.44
N LEU A 32 5.75 -2.98 -9.69
CA LEU A 32 6.32 -4.01 -8.81
C LEU A 32 7.85 -4.03 -8.83
N ASP A 33 8.49 -3.73 -9.96
CA ASP A 33 9.95 -3.66 -10.05
C ASP A 33 10.47 -2.49 -9.19
N ALA A 34 9.84 -1.32 -9.30
CA ALA A 34 10.16 -0.16 -8.48
C ALA A 34 9.89 -0.40 -6.98
N LEU A 35 8.86 -1.19 -6.65
CA LEU A 35 8.59 -1.59 -5.26
C LEU A 35 9.72 -2.47 -4.71
N TRP A 36 10.21 -3.41 -5.52
CA TRP A 36 11.32 -4.26 -5.14
C TRP A 36 12.59 -3.46 -4.88
N ASP A 37 12.92 -2.53 -5.78
CA ASP A 37 14.07 -1.64 -5.62
C ASP A 37 13.94 -0.80 -4.33
N ALA A 38 12.73 -0.34 -4.02
CA ALA A 38 12.49 0.45 -2.82
C ALA A 38 12.74 -0.35 -1.53
N VAL A 39 12.16 -1.55 -1.44
CA VAL A 39 12.27 -2.41 -0.24
C VAL A 39 13.69 -2.93 -0.03
N THR A 40 14.46 -3.11 -1.09
CA THR A 40 15.82 -3.66 -1.01
C THR A 40 16.93 -2.62 -0.90
N GLY A 41 16.70 -1.40 -1.38
CA GLY A 41 17.76 -0.39 -1.47
C GLY A 41 17.40 1.02 -1.02
N MET A 42 16.12 1.34 -0.77
CA MET A 42 15.70 2.71 -0.46
C MET A 42 15.09 2.88 0.93
N ILE A 43 14.52 1.83 1.52
CA ILE A 43 13.95 1.93 2.88
C ILE A 43 15.02 1.74 3.96
N TYR A 44 14.82 2.41 5.10
CA TYR A 44 15.68 2.24 6.28
C TYR A 44 15.49 0.86 6.90
N THR A 45 16.60 0.16 7.15
CA THR A 45 16.61 -1.13 7.84
C THR A 45 17.24 -1.01 9.24
N PRO A 46 16.81 -1.84 10.21
CA PRO A 46 15.74 -2.85 10.12
C PRO A 46 14.35 -2.21 10.00
N ALA A 47 13.50 -2.80 9.16
CA ALA A 47 12.12 -2.35 8.96
C ALA A 47 11.13 -3.44 9.38
N GLU A 48 10.15 -3.07 10.20
CA GLU A 48 8.97 -3.90 10.46
C GLU A 48 7.76 -3.29 9.75
N ILE A 49 7.12 -4.07 8.89
CA ILE A 49 5.97 -3.62 8.09
C ILE A 49 4.77 -4.47 8.48
N THR A 50 3.73 -3.81 8.99
CA THR A 50 2.44 -4.44 9.27
C THR A 50 1.44 -4.00 8.21
N VAL A 51 0.86 -4.97 7.52
CA VAL A 51 -0.20 -4.75 6.51
C VAL A 51 -1.56 -4.98 7.16
N ILE A 52 -2.47 -4.02 7.02
CA ILE A 52 -3.84 -4.09 7.52
C ILE A 52 -4.78 -4.05 6.31
N TYR A 53 -5.71 -5.00 6.28
CA TYR A 53 -6.81 -5.00 5.32
C TYR A 53 -8.07 -5.48 6.03
N LEU A 54 -9.00 -4.56 6.25
CA LEU A 54 -10.31 -4.83 6.82
C LEU A 54 -11.35 -4.69 5.69
N PRO A 55 -11.79 -5.79 5.08
CA PRO A 55 -12.77 -5.73 4.00
C PRO A 55 -14.06 -5.10 4.55
N LYS A 56 -14.48 -3.98 3.94
CA LYS A 56 -15.80 -3.41 4.22
C LYS A 56 -16.83 -4.43 3.78
N LYS A 57 -17.67 -4.93 4.71
CA LYS A 57 -18.82 -5.76 4.38
C LYS A 57 -19.63 -5.03 3.31
N THR A 58 -19.61 -5.54 2.08
CA THR A 58 -20.50 -5.07 1.02
C THR A 58 -21.92 -5.16 1.57
N ARG A 59 -22.56 -4.01 1.78
CA ARG A 59 -23.99 -3.94 2.04
C ARG A 59 -24.65 -4.45 0.77
N THR A 60 -24.99 -5.74 0.74
CA THR A 60 -25.92 -6.30 -0.23
C THR A 60 -27.23 -5.55 -0.02
N SER A 61 -27.44 -4.49 -0.81
CA SER A 61 -28.75 -3.91 -1.00
C SER A 61 -29.62 -5.02 -1.57
N ARG A 62 -30.53 -5.55 -0.76
CA ARG A 62 -31.74 -6.22 -1.24
C ARG A 62 -32.73 -5.10 -1.58
N PRO A 63 -33.07 -4.84 -2.86
CA PRO A 63 -34.37 -4.28 -3.17
C PRO A 63 -35.40 -5.42 -3.25
N ARG A 64 -36.63 -5.03 -2.95
CA ARG A 64 -37.79 -5.87 -2.62
C ARG A 64 -38.29 -6.75 -3.75
#